data_AF-B5FYK7-F1
#
_entry.id   AF-B5FYK7-F1
#
_cell.length_a   1.000
_cell.length_b   1.000
_cell.length_c   1.000
_cell.angle_alpha   90.00
_cell.angle_beta   90.00
_cell.angle_gamma   90.00
#
_symmetry.space_group_name_H-M   'P 1'
#
loop_
_entity.id
_entity.type
_entity.pdbx_description
1 polymer ?
#
loop_
_entity_poly.entity_id
_entity_poly.type
_entity_poly.pdbx_seq_one_letter_code
_entity_poly.pdbx_strand_id
1 'polypeptide(L)' 'MIIQRVVLNSRPGKNGVPVAENFRLEQSTIADTVPAGHVLVKTLYLSVDPYMAKLQ' A
#
# COMPACT_ATOMS: atom_id res chain seq x y z
N MET A 1 6.64 10.58 13.03
CA MET A 1 7.25 10.88 11.69
C MET A 1 6.20 10.86 10.57
N ILE A 2 6.22 11.79 9.60
CA ILE A 2 5.33 11.74 8.42
C ILE A 2 5.93 10.80 7.36
N ILE A 3 5.10 9.91 6.82
CA ILE A 3 5.43 8.98 5.73
C ILE A 3 4.43 9.08 4.58
N GLN A 4 4.79 8.50 3.44
CA GLN A 4 3.88 8.28 2.32
C GLN A 4 3.40 6.84 2.32
N ARG A 5 2.14 6.61 1.96
CA ARG A 5 1.56 5.29 1.73
C ARG A 5 0.71 5.29 0.47
N VAL A 6 0.67 4.16 -0.23
CA VAL A 6 -0.29 3.93 -1.31
C VAL A 6 -1.47 3.16 -0.75
N VAL A 7 -2.68 3.66 -0.98
CA VAL A 7 -3.93 2.99 -0.59
C VAL A 7 -4.73 2.57 -1.81
N LEU A 8 -5.58 1.56 -1.66
CA LEU A 8 -6.56 1.20 -2.68
C LEU A 8 -7.69 2.24 -2.66
N ASN A 9 -7.69 3.13 -3.65
CA ASN A 9 -8.67 4.20 -3.83
C ASN A 9 -10.02 3.67 -4.32
N SER A 10 -10.01 2.72 -5.25
CA SER A 10 -11.21 2.10 -5.80
C SER A 10 -10.91 0.70 -6.34
N ARG A 11 -11.93 -0.15 -6.44
CA ARG A 11 -11.78 -1.49 -7.04
C ARG A 11 -12.10 -1.39 -8.54
N PRO A 12 -11.32 -2.04 -9.43
CA PRO A 12 -11.61 -2.04 -10.85
C PRO A 12 -12.87 -2.86 -11.21
N GLY A 13 -13.45 -3.61 -10.26
CA GLY A 13 -14.55 -4.55 -10.50
C GLY A 13 -14.03 -5.92 -10.97
N LYS A 14 -14.90 -6.94 -10.97
CA LYS A 14 -14.50 -8.35 -11.22
C LYS A 14 -13.88 -8.57 -12.60
N ASN A 15 -14.37 -7.84 -13.62
CA ASN A 15 -13.91 -7.95 -15.00
C ASN A 15 -13.11 -6.71 -15.45
N GLY A 16 -12.77 -5.81 -14.53
CA GLY A 16 -12.04 -4.58 -14.84
C GLY A 16 -10.53 -4.76 -14.74
N VAL A 17 -9.81 -4.01 -15.58
CA VAL A 17 -8.34 -3.93 -15.53
C VAL A 17 -7.97 -2.86 -14.50
N PRO A 18 -7.01 -3.12 -13.59
CA PRO A 18 -6.54 -2.10 -12.66
C PRO A 18 -5.88 -0.93 -13.42
N VAL A 19 -6.24 0.29 -13.04
CA VAL A 19 -5.66 1.54 -13.54
C VAL A 19 -4.96 2.29 -12.39
N ALA A 20 -4.11 3.25 -12.71
CA ALA A 20 -3.34 3.99 -11.70
C ALA A 20 -4.25 4.68 -10.68
N GLU A 21 -5.40 5.19 -11.13
CA GLU A 21 -6.41 5.88 -10.33
C GLU A 21 -7.13 4.97 -9.34
N ASN A 22 -7.01 3.64 -9.47
CA ASN A 22 -7.45 2.71 -8.42
C ASN A 22 -6.58 2.80 -7.18
N PHE A 23 -5.43 3.47 -7.25
CA PHE A 23 -4.51 3.70 -6.15
C PHE A 23 -4.37 5.19 -5.87
N ARG A 24 -4.14 5.55 -4.60
CA ARG A 24 -3.91 6.94 -4.19
C ARG A 24 -2.73 7.02 -3.25
N LEU A 25 -1.88 8.02 -3.47
CA LEU A 25 -0.80 8.38 -2.55
C LEU A 25 -1.36 9.26 -1.44
N GLU A 26 -1.08 8.89 -0.19
CA GLU A 26 -1.49 9.65 1.00
C GLU A 26 -0.31 9.85 1.94
N GLN A 27 -0.38 10.91 2.75
CA GLN A 27 0.48 11.06 3.92
C GLN A 27 -0.11 10.34 5.13
N SER A 28 0.75 9.80 5.98
CA SER A 28 0.38 9.19 7.24
C SER A 28 1.46 9.43 8.29
N THR A 29 1.19 9.05 9.53
CA THR A 29 2.15 9.14 10.64
C THR A 29 2.52 7.75 11.13
N ILE A 30 3.80 7.57 11.45
CA ILE A 30 4.26 6.42 12.24
C ILE A 30 4.34 6.85 13.70
N ALA A 31 3.90 5.96 14.59
CA ALA A 31 3.99 6.13 16.04
C ALA A 31 5.45 6.31 16.48
N ASP A 32 5.67 7.17 17.46
CA ASP A 32 7.03 7.49 17.93
C ASP A 32 7.63 6.38 18.82
N THR A 33 6.82 5.41 19.26
CA THR A 33 7.25 4.25 20.05
C THR A 33 7.00 2.94 19.31
N VAL A 34 7.96 2.02 19.41
CA VAL A 34 7.86 0.66 18.84
C VAL A 34 7.62 -0.33 19.98
N PRO A 35 6.52 -1.09 19.99
CA PRO A 35 6.24 -2.05 21.07
C PRO A 35 7.28 -3.18 21.11
N ALA A 36 7.42 -3.82 22.28
CA ALA A 36 8.28 -4.99 22.41
C ALA A 36 7.95 -6.07 21.36
N GLY A 37 8.98 -6.66 20.76
CA GLY A 37 8.85 -7.64 19.69
C GLY A 37 8.58 -7.07 18.29
N HIS A 38 8.43 -5.75 18.13
CA HIS A 38 8.25 -5.11 16.83
C HIS A 38 9.51 -4.39 16.36
N VAL A 39 9.52 -4.02 15.07
CA VAL A 39 10.61 -3.27 14.45
C VAL A 39 10.07 -2.13 13.59
N LEU A 40 10.81 -1.03 13.53
CA LEU A 40 10.58 0.04 12.56
C LEU A 40 11.48 -0.20 11.35
N VAL A 41 10.88 -0.26 10.16
CA VAL A 41 11.58 -0.56 8.91
C VAL A 41 11.48 0.59 7.91
N LYS A 42 12.50 0.73 7.06
CA LYS A 42 12.49 1.60 5.88
C LYS A 42 12.36 0.73 4.64
N THR A 43 11.22 0.82 3.96
CA THR A 43 11.00 0.15 2.68
C THR A 43 12.00 0.66 1.64
N LEU A 44 12.76 -0.25 1.03
CA LEU A 44 13.72 0.09 -0.04
C LEU A 44 13.13 -0.20 -1.43
N TYR A 45 12.50 -1.37 -1.56
CA TYR A 45 11.86 -1.83 -2.80
C TYR A 45 10.55 -2.54 -2.47
N LEU A 46 9.59 -2.48 -3.39
CA LEU A 46 8.30 -3.16 -3.30
C LEU A 46 8.07 -3.90 -4.62
N SER A 47 7.63 -5.16 -4.57
CA SER A 47 7.24 -5.88 -5.78
C SER A 47 5.84 -5.46 -6.25
N VAL A 48 5.60 -5.62 -7.54
CA VAL A 48 4.26 -5.60 -8.13
C VAL A 48 4.14 -6.85 -8.97
N ASP A 49 3.25 -7.75 -8.56
CA ASP A 49 3.16 -9.10 -9.13
C ASP A 49 1.79 -9.34 -9.78
N PRO A 50 1.70 -10.16 -10.85
CA PRO A 50 0.44 -10.40 -11.55
C PRO A 50 -0.73 -10.89 -10.67
N TYR A 51 -0.43 -11.57 -9.56
CA TYR A 51 -1.47 -12.03 -8.64
C TYR A 51 -2.20 -10.87 -7.93
N MET A 52 -1.56 -9.71 -7.77
CA MET A 52 -2.15 -8.53 -7.10
C MET A 52 -3.32 -7.92 -7.89
N ALA A 53 -3.39 -8.18 -9.20
CA ALA A 53 -4.43 -7.68 -10.09
C ALA A 53 -5.65 -8.61 -10.22
N LYS A 54 -5.56 -9.86 -9.78
CA LYS A 54 -6.63 -10.85 -9.99
C LYS A 54 -7.63 -10.84 -8.84
N LEU A 55 -8.84 -10.36 -9.12
CA LEU A 55 -10.05 -10.69 -8.36
C LEU A 55 -10.63 -11.97 -8.98
N GLN A 56 -10.72 -13.06 -8.20
CA GLN A 56 -11.48 -14.26 -8.61
C GLN A 56 -12.99 -13.97 -8.73
#